data_AF-E1F685-F1
#
_entry.id   AF-E1F685-F1
#
_cell.length_a   1.000
_cell.length_b   1.000
_cell.length_c   1.000
_cell.angle_alpha   90.00
_cell.angle_beta   90.00
_cell.angle_gamma   90.00
#
_symmetry.space_group_name_H-M   'P 1'
#
loop_
_entity.id
_entity.type
_entity.pdbx_description
1 polymer ?
#
loop_
_entity_poly.entity_id
_entity_poly.type
_entity_poly.pdbx_seq_one_letter_code
_entity_poly.pdbx_strand_id
1 'polypeptide(L)'
;MSLSYEVQCIEEEDGQCIRCPRGYVANQRLNTCVWNRASEPPIICPDGYFLDKGLCTLCHSSCETCTGSAGPNSCTLCARGYYPAFTEASGLCVPCSTSHGVVSGIPGCVHCARDGSSLYCFERRQLKRNLTTIRKALLISLVVLVLALFSSLILIFAGGSKIKHRQRRLPVRYVARHKMV
;
A
#
# COMPACT_ATOMS: atom_id res chain seq x y z
N MET A 1 -5.69 -10.38 -25.92
CA MET A 1 -4.22 -10.23 -26.04
C MET A 1 -3.63 -10.45 -24.66
N SER A 2 -3.04 -11.62 -24.42
CA SER A 2 -2.27 -11.91 -23.22
C SER A 2 -0.91 -11.22 -23.34
N LEU A 3 -0.67 -10.19 -22.53
CA LEU A 3 0.63 -9.53 -22.40
C LEU A 3 1.56 -10.45 -21.60
N SER A 4 2.14 -11.43 -22.26
CA SER A 4 3.27 -12.21 -21.74
C SER A 4 4.55 -11.43 -22.03
N TYR A 5 5.37 -11.17 -21.01
CA TYR A 5 6.69 -10.58 -21.25
C TYR A 5 7.58 -11.64 -21.93
N GLU A 6 8.20 -11.30 -23.05
CA GLU A 6 9.19 -12.15 -23.69
C GLU A 6 10.55 -11.96 -22.98
N VAL A 7 11.23 -13.06 -22.66
CA VAL A 7 12.46 -13.03 -21.85
C VAL A 7 13.64 -12.71 -22.77
N GLN A 8 14.22 -11.52 -22.62
CA GLN A 8 15.39 -11.10 -23.39
C GLN A 8 16.70 -11.34 -22.62
N CYS A 9 17.78 -11.56 -23.38
CA CYS A 9 19.14 -11.61 -22.83
C CYS A 9 19.56 -10.23 -22.32
N ILE A 10 20.26 -10.21 -21.19
CA ILE A 10 20.69 -8.95 -20.56
C ILE A 10 22.05 -8.52 -21.13
N GLU A 11 22.97 -9.47 -21.29
CA GLU A 11 24.31 -9.24 -21.85
C GLU A 11 24.67 -10.35 -22.83
N GLU A 12 25.28 -9.94 -23.94
CA GLU A 12 25.81 -10.80 -25.00
C GLU A 12 27.32 -10.54 -25.16
N GLU A 13 28.09 -11.62 -25.32
CA GLU A 13 29.52 -11.59 -25.61
C GLU A 13 29.77 -12.54 -26.78
N ASP A 14 30.44 -12.06 -27.84
CA ASP A 14 30.66 -12.80 -29.09
C ASP A 14 29.39 -13.41 -29.72
N GLY A 15 28.25 -12.71 -29.59
CA GLY A 15 26.96 -13.20 -30.06
C GLY A 15 26.42 -14.38 -29.25
N GLN A 16 26.93 -14.59 -28.02
CA GLN A 16 26.43 -15.53 -27.04
C GLN A 16 25.91 -14.81 -25.80
N CYS A 17 24.71 -15.19 -25.36
CA CYS A 17 24.06 -14.67 -24.18
C CYS A 17 24.76 -15.23 -22.93
N ILE A 18 25.39 -14.35 -22.17
CA ILE A 18 26.15 -14.71 -20.96
C ILE A 18 25.39 -14.39 -19.67
N ARG A 19 24.42 -13.46 -19.72
CA ARG A 19 23.68 -13.04 -18.52
C ARG A 19 22.17 -12.97 -18.78
N CYS A 20 21.42 -13.65 -17.91
CA CYS A 20 19.98 -13.78 -17.99
C CYS A 20 19.27 -13.14 -16.78
N PRO A 21 17.96 -12.83 -16.92
CA PRO A 21 17.13 -12.44 -15.78
C PRO A 21 17.11 -13.50 -14.67
N ARG A 22 16.75 -13.09 -13.45
CA ARG A 22 16.72 -14.00 -12.30
C ARG A 22 15.80 -15.20 -12.58
N GLY A 23 16.32 -16.41 -12.30
CA GLY A 23 15.63 -17.67 -12.56
C GLY A 23 15.68 -18.16 -14.01
N TYR A 24 16.47 -17.53 -14.87
CA TYR A 24 16.77 -18.02 -16.21
C TYR A 24 18.23 -18.43 -16.33
N VAL A 25 18.47 -19.47 -17.12
CA VAL A 25 19.79 -20.00 -17.43
C VAL A 25 20.07 -19.77 -18.91
N ALA A 26 21.29 -19.34 -19.23
CA ALA A 26 21.70 -19.14 -20.62
C ALA A 26 21.78 -20.47 -21.36
N ASN A 27 21.13 -20.57 -22.50
CA ASN A 27 21.31 -21.66 -23.46
C ASN A 27 22.22 -21.18 -24.59
N GLN A 28 23.51 -21.51 -24.47
CA GLN A 28 24.54 -21.10 -25.45
C GLN A 28 24.29 -21.65 -26.87
N ARG A 29 23.59 -22.78 -27.00
CA ARG A 29 23.25 -23.37 -28.32
C ARG A 29 22.19 -22.59 -29.06
N LEU A 30 21.20 -22.08 -28.33
CA LEU A 30 20.09 -21.32 -28.90
C LEU A 30 20.35 -19.81 -28.85
N ASN A 31 21.39 -19.39 -28.13
CA ASN A 31 21.66 -17.99 -27.80
C ASN A 31 20.46 -17.31 -27.10
N THR A 32 19.80 -18.00 -26.17
CA THR A 32 18.59 -17.50 -25.49
C THR A 32 18.60 -17.82 -23.99
N CYS A 33 17.88 -17.02 -23.20
CA CYS A 33 17.57 -17.34 -21.82
C CYS A 33 16.41 -18.33 -21.72
N VAL A 34 16.63 -19.48 -21.10
CA VAL A 34 15.60 -20.50 -20.89
C VAL A 34 15.32 -20.70 -19.41
N TRP A 35 14.07 -21.01 -19.08
CA TRP A 35 13.68 -21.42 -17.74
C TRP A 35 13.66 -22.94 -17.63
N ASN A 36 14.09 -23.46 -16.48
CA ASN A 36 13.81 -24.83 -16.09
C ASN A 36 13.41 -24.87 -14.61
N ARG A 37 12.84 -26.00 -14.15
CA ARG A 37 12.45 -26.17 -12.74
C ARG A 37 13.61 -26.21 -11.74
N ALA A 38 14.85 -26.30 -12.22
CA ALA A 38 16.06 -26.36 -11.40
C ALA A 38 16.83 -25.02 -11.40
N SER A 39 16.25 -23.94 -11.93
CA SER A 39 16.89 -22.64 -12.01
C SER A 39 16.99 -22.04 -10.60
N GLU A 40 18.21 -21.79 -10.13
CA GLU A 40 18.49 -21.18 -8.84
C GLU A 40 19.17 -19.82 -9.07
N PRO A 41 18.66 -18.70 -8.52
CA PRO A 41 17.44 -18.57 -7.70
C PRO A 41 16.14 -18.71 -8.53
N PRO A 42 14.96 -18.99 -7.91
CA PRO A 42 13.68 -19.10 -8.62
C PRO A 42 13.27 -17.79 -9.31
N ILE A 43 12.45 -17.89 -10.37
CA ILE A 43 11.87 -16.72 -11.04
C ILE A 43 10.93 -16.00 -10.06
N ILE A 44 11.09 -14.67 -9.97
CA ILE A 44 10.19 -13.79 -9.22
C ILE A 44 9.47 -12.89 -10.22
N CYS A 45 8.14 -13.01 -10.28
CA CYS A 45 7.31 -12.16 -11.11
C CYS A 45 7.01 -10.82 -10.42
N PRO A 46 6.85 -9.73 -11.19
CA PRO A 46 6.37 -8.47 -10.64
C PRO A 46 4.93 -8.59 -10.11
N ASP A 47 4.54 -7.69 -9.22
CA ASP A 47 3.18 -7.63 -8.69
C ASP A 47 2.14 -7.56 -9.82
N GLY A 48 1.01 -8.26 -9.65
CA GLY A 48 -0.01 -8.40 -10.69
C GLY A 48 0.31 -9.43 -11.77
N TYR A 49 1.41 -10.17 -11.66
CA TYR A 49 1.74 -11.28 -12.54
C TYR A 49 2.01 -12.57 -11.75
N PHE A 50 1.73 -13.71 -12.36
CA PHE A 50 2.06 -15.03 -11.81
C PHE A 50 2.92 -15.82 -12.79
N LEU A 51 3.72 -16.75 -12.28
CA LEU A 51 4.55 -17.61 -13.10
C LEU A 51 3.70 -18.71 -13.75
N ASP A 52 3.61 -18.69 -15.08
CA ASP A 52 3.02 -19.73 -15.92
C ASP A 52 4.06 -20.27 -16.89
N LYS A 53 4.43 -21.54 -16.76
CA LYS A 53 5.38 -22.24 -17.65
C LYS A 53 6.69 -21.49 -17.93
N GLY A 54 7.21 -20.76 -16.94
CA GLY A 54 8.45 -20.00 -17.09
C GLY A 54 8.26 -18.64 -17.76
N LEU A 55 7.05 -18.09 -17.76
CA LEU A 55 6.73 -16.72 -18.17
C LEU A 55 5.79 -16.10 -17.14
N CYS A 56 5.95 -14.81 -16.85
CA CYS A 56 5.05 -14.10 -15.95
C CYS A 56 3.87 -13.61 -16.76
N THR A 57 2.71 -14.13 -16.39
CA THR A 57 1.44 -13.85 -17.05
C THR A 57 0.62 -12.91 -16.18
N LEU A 58 -0.02 -11.93 -16.80
CA LEU A 58 -0.84 -10.96 -16.11
C LEU A 58 -2.02 -11.65 -15.38
N CYS A 59 -2.25 -11.24 -14.15
CA CYS A 59 -3.42 -11.64 -13.37
C CYS A 59 -4.71 -11.07 -13.96
N HIS A 60 -5.85 -11.61 -13.54
CA HIS A 60 -7.14 -11.01 -13.85
C HIS A 60 -7.20 -9.57 -13.31
N SER A 61 -7.91 -8.66 -13.99
CA SER A 61 -7.96 -7.23 -13.64
C SER A 61 -8.59 -6.94 -12.27
N SER A 62 -9.31 -7.91 -11.69
CA SER A 62 -9.87 -7.82 -10.33
C SER A 62 -8.86 -8.19 -9.24
N CYS A 63 -7.71 -8.78 -9.61
CA CYS A 63 -6.69 -9.21 -8.67
C CYS A 63 -5.54 -8.18 -8.61
N GLU A 64 -5.03 -7.93 -7.42
CA GLU A 64 -3.73 -7.28 -7.20
C GLU A 64 -2.60 -8.32 -7.29
N THR A 65 -2.83 -9.50 -6.72
CA THR A 65 -1.95 -10.67 -6.87
C THR A 65 -2.79 -11.93 -7.11
N CYS A 66 -2.24 -12.88 -7.86
CA CYS A 66 -2.92 -14.13 -8.16
C CYS A 66 -1.95 -15.32 -8.18
N THR A 67 -2.47 -16.53 -8.04
CA THR A 67 -1.69 -17.78 -8.09
C THR A 67 -2.31 -18.77 -9.07
N GLY A 68 -1.44 -19.35 -9.92
CA GLY A 68 -1.78 -20.48 -10.77
C GLY A 68 -2.67 -20.21 -11.99
N SER A 69 -3.37 -19.07 -12.08
CA SER A 69 -4.11 -18.73 -13.32
C SER A 69 -4.38 -17.24 -13.49
N ALA A 70 -4.60 -16.82 -14.74
CA ALA A 70 -5.08 -15.49 -15.13
C ALA A 70 -6.59 -15.34 -14.95
N GLY A 71 -7.26 -16.33 -14.37
CA GLY A 71 -8.71 -16.33 -14.14
C GLY A 71 -9.10 -15.49 -12.93
N PRO A 72 -10.37 -15.05 -12.86
CA PRO A 72 -10.89 -14.21 -11.77
C PRO A 72 -10.94 -14.93 -10.41
N ASN A 73 -10.83 -16.26 -10.38
CA ASN A 73 -10.97 -17.09 -9.18
C ASN A 73 -9.63 -17.45 -8.52
N SER A 74 -8.53 -16.97 -9.09
CA SER A 74 -7.17 -17.28 -8.65
C SER A 74 -6.52 -16.10 -7.91
N CYS A 75 -7.29 -15.09 -7.49
CA CYS A 75 -6.72 -13.94 -6.79
C CYS A 75 -6.30 -14.35 -5.38
N THR A 76 -5.08 -14.00 -4.96
CA THR A 76 -4.62 -14.04 -3.57
C THR A 76 -4.82 -12.71 -2.86
N LEU A 77 -4.88 -11.62 -3.62
CA LEU A 77 -5.23 -10.30 -3.13
C LEU A 77 -6.11 -9.59 -4.16
N CYS A 78 -7.17 -8.95 -3.70
CA CYS A 78 -8.08 -8.21 -4.57
C CYS A 78 -7.54 -6.81 -4.86
N ALA A 79 -7.72 -6.37 -6.10
CA ALA A 79 -7.37 -5.02 -6.51
C ALA A 79 -8.21 -3.96 -5.76
N ARG A 80 -7.74 -2.71 -5.77
CA ARG A 80 -8.50 -1.58 -5.22
C ARG A 80 -9.89 -1.50 -5.84
N GLY A 81 -10.90 -1.28 -5.00
CA GLY A 81 -12.29 -1.28 -5.41
C GLY A 81 -12.93 -2.66 -5.46
N TYR A 82 -12.22 -3.71 -5.05
CA TYR A 82 -12.74 -5.08 -4.95
C TYR A 82 -12.53 -5.66 -3.55
N TYR A 83 -13.38 -6.60 -3.16
CA TYR A 83 -13.27 -7.39 -1.93
C TYR A 83 -13.34 -8.89 -2.23
N PRO A 84 -12.78 -9.75 -1.36
CA PRO A 84 -12.83 -11.20 -1.57
C PRO A 84 -14.27 -11.72 -1.36
N ALA A 85 -14.77 -12.51 -2.31
CA ALA A 85 -16.10 -13.10 -2.27
C ALA A 85 -16.30 -14.05 -1.07
N PHE A 86 -15.21 -14.65 -0.59
CA PHE A 86 -15.16 -15.62 0.50
C PHE A 86 -14.12 -15.18 1.55
N THR A 87 -14.17 -15.78 2.73
CA THR A 87 -13.21 -15.51 3.82
C THR A 87 -11.85 -16.19 3.62
N GLU A 88 -11.76 -17.12 2.67
CA GLU A 88 -10.51 -17.80 2.33
C GLU A 88 -9.56 -16.88 1.56
N ALA A 89 -8.26 -17.08 1.78
CA ALA A 89 -7.19 -16.21 1.28
C ALA A 89 -7.03 -16.20 -0.26
N SER A 90 -7.70 -17.10 -0.98
CA SER A 90 -7.64 -17.19 -2.43
C SER A 90 -9.03 -17.36 -3.02
N GLY A 91 -9.38 -16.60 -4.06
CA GLY A 91 -10.67 -16.74 -4.71
C GLY A 91 -11.09 -15.58 -5.59
N LEU A 92 -12.41 -15.50 -5.79
CA LEU A 92 -13.09 -14.50 -6.60
C LEU A 92 -13.07 -13.13 -5.90
N CYS A 93 -12.73 -12.08 -6.65
CA CYS A 93 -12.82 -10.69 -6.21
C CYS A 93 -14.04 -10.00 -6.80
N VAL A 94 -14.83 -9.33 -5.94
CA VAL A 94 -16.10 -8.69 -6.30
C VAL A 94 -16.00 -7.17 -6.10
N PRO A 95 -16.54 -6.34 -7.00
CA PRO A 95 -16.52 -4.88 -6.83
C PRO A 95 -17.20 -4.43 -5.53
N CYS A 96 -16.62 -3.43 -4.85
CA CYS A 96 -17.15 -2.87 -3.60
C CYS A 96 -18.60 -2.39 -3.71
N SER A 97 -19.03 -1.94 -4.89
CA SER A 97 -20.39 -1.45 -5.16
C SER A 97 -21.42 -2.55 -5.34
N THR A 98 -20.99 -3.80 -5.49
CA THR A 98 -21.84 -4.92 -5.90
C THR A 98 -22.04 -5.87 -4.72
N SER A 99 -23.29 -6.32 -4.51
CA SER A 99 -23.60 -7.34 -3.51
C SER A 99 -23.27 -8.73 -4.04
N HIS A 100 -22.75 -9.61 -3.19
CA HIS A 100 -22.47 -11.00 -3.54
C HIS A 100 -22.70 -11.94 -2.35
N GLY A 101 -23.57 -12.93 -2.55
CA GLY A 101 -24.04 -13.80 -1.48
C GLY A 101 -24.75 -13.01 -0.38
N VAL A 102 -24.30 -13.18 0.87
CA VAL A 102 -24.84 -12.47 2.05
C VAL A 102 -24.27 -11.07 2.25
N VAL A 103 -23.31 -10.64 1.42
CA VAL A 103 -22.63 -9.36 1.58
C VAL A 103 -23.29 -8.30 0.71
N SER A 104 -23.65 -7.18 1.33
CA SER A 104 -24.24 -6.02 0.66
C SER A 104 -23.14 -5.07 0.17
N GLY A 105 -23.19 -4.70 -1.11
CA GLY A 105 -22.28 -3.72 -1.71
C GLY A 105 -22.55 -2.30 -1.21
N ILE A 106 -21.51 -1.46 -1.25
CA ILE A 106 -21.56 -0.04 -0.84
C ILE A 106 -21.38 0.83 -2.08
N PRO A 107 -22.44 1.48 -2.60
CA PRO A 107 -22.35 2.37 -3.75
C PRO A 107 -21.35 3.51 -3.51
N GLY A 108 -20.51 3.79 -4.52
CA GLY A 108 -19.49 4.86 -4.45
C GLY A 108 -18.27 4.53 -3.60
N CYS A 109 -18.18 3.33 -3.01
CA CYS A 109 -17.01 2.92 -2.26
C CYS A 109 -15.87 2.47 -3.17
N VAL A 110 -14.70 3.11 -3.06
CA VAL A 110 -13.50 2.76 -3.84
C VAL A 110 -12.46 1.95 -3.05
N HIS A 111 -12.63 1.87 -1.73
CA HIS A 111 -11.78 1.12 -0.82
C HIS A 111 -12.65 0.42 0.20
N CYS A 112 -12.79 -0.89 0.07
CA CYS A 112 -13.57 -1.70 1.00
C CYS A 112 -12.76 -2.85 1.58
N ALA A 113 -13.15 -3.32 2.76
CA ALA A 113 -12.68 -4.59 3.32
C ALA A 113 -13.88 -5.40 3.82
N ARG A 114 -13.80 -6.71 3.61
CA ARG A 114 -14.80 -7.66 4.08
C ARG A 114 -14.35 -8.25 5.41
N ASP A 115 -15.32 -8.44 6.31
CA ASP A 115 -15.17 -9.23 7.52
C ASP A 115 -16.43 -10.07 7.73
N GLY A 116 -16.31 -11.39 7.64
CA GLY A 116 -17.47 -12.28 7.71
C GLY A 116 -18.51 -11.93 6.65
N SER A 117 -19.70 -11.48 7.07
CA SER A 117 -20.81 -11.04 6.20
C SER A 117 -20.90 -9.52 6.01
N SER A 118 -20.00 -8.76 6.62
CA SER A 118 -20.01 -7.30 6.60
C SER A 118 -18.97 -6.74 5.64
N LEU A 119 -19.31 -5.64 4.99
CA LEU A 119 -18.41 -4.86 4.16
C LEU A 119 -18.21 -3.49 4.79
N TYR A 120 -16.96 -3.07 4.95
CA TYR A 120 -16.58 -1.76 5.47
C TYR A 120 -16.04 -0.91 4.34
N CYS A 121 -16.41 0.38 4.30
CA CYS A 121 -15.84 1.34 3.37
C CYS A 121 -14.86 2.27 4.08
N PHE A 122 -13.67 2.45 3.51
CA PHE A 122 -12.65 3.36 4.01
C PHE A 122 -12.57 4.58 3.11
N GLU A 123 -12.98 5.73 3.63
CA GLU A 123 -12.63 7.01 3.01
C GLU A 123 -11.22 7.40 3.43
N ARG A 124 -10.34 7.69 2.46
CA ARG A 124 -9.13 8.44 2.77
C ARG A 124 -9.56 9.81 3.24
N ARG A 125 -9.58 10.04 4.56
CA ARG A 125 -9.44 11.40 5.06
C ARG A 125 -8.08 11.87 4.55
N GLN A 126 -8.09 12.70 3.52
CA GLN A 126 -6.98 13.59 3.24
C GLN A 126 -6.79 14.35 4.54
N LEU A 127 -5.85 13.90 5.38
CA LEU A 127 -5.35 14.68 6.47
C LEU A 127 -4.58 15.80 5.78
N LYS A 128 -5.31 16.78 5.24
CA LYS A 128 -4.82 18.10 4.88
C LYS A 128 -4.32 18.69 6.19
N ARG A 129 -3.17 18.21 6.68
CA ARG A 129 -2.39 18.96 7.65
C ARG A 129 -2.01 20.21 6.88
N ASN A 130 -2.75 21.29 7.11
CA ASN A 130 -2.36 22.59 6.64
C ASN A 130 -1.01 22.89 7.32
N LEU A 131 0.08 22.57 6.63
CA LEU A 131 1.45 22.85 7.06
C LEU A 131 1.64 24.35 7.28
N THR A 132 0.82 25.17 6.62
CA THR A 132 0.68 26.61 6.84
C THR A 132 0.13 26.94 8.23
N THR A 133 -0.82 26.18 8.76
CA THR A 133 -1.34 26.34 10.13
C THR A 133 -0.28 25.95 11.17
N ILE A 134 0.50 24.89 10.90
CA ILE A 134 1.59 24.44 11.80
C ILE A 134 2.74 25.47 11.81
N ARG A 135 3.15 25.99 10.65
CA ARG A 135 4.19 27.02 10.54
C ARG A 135 3.79 28.31 11.27
N LYS A 136 2.54 28.76 11.14
CA LYS A 136 2.03 29.93 11.87
C LYS A 136 2.01 29.70 13.39
N ALA A 137 1.62 28.52 13.86
CA ALA A 137 1.62 28.20 15.28
C ALA A 137 3.04 28.22 15.88
N LEU A 138 4.05 27.72 15.15
CA LEU A 138 5.45 27.75 15.59
C LEU A 138 6.00 29.19 15.68
N LEU A 139 5.72 30.04 14.70
CA LEU A 139 6.16 31.45 14.71
C LEU A 139 5.52 32.23 15.87
N ILE A 140 4.21 32.07 16.08
CA ILE A 140 3.52 32.73 17.20
C ILE A 140 4.08 32.26 18.55
N SER A 141 4.33 30.95 18.71
CA SER A 141 4.93 30.43 19.94
C SER A 141 6.34 30.97 20.19
N LEU A 142 7.16 31.13 19.15
CA LEU A 142 8.51 31.70 19.27
C LEU A 142 8.45 33.17 19.70
N VAL A 143 7.56 33.97 19.09
CA VAL A 143 7.37 35.38 19.46
C VAL A 143 6.91 35.53 20.90
N VAL A 144 5.96 34.70 21.37
CA VAL A 144 5.49 34.73 22.76
C VAL A 144 6.61 34.36 23.74
N LEU A 145 7.45 33.36 23.41
CA LEU A 145 8.59 32.99 24.25
C LEU A 145 9.59 34.15 24.35
N VAL A 146 9.91 34.78 23.22
CA VAL A 146 10.81 35.92 23.16
C VAL A 146 10.26 37.09 23.99
N LEU A 147 8.98 37.43 23.83
CA LEU A 147 8.32 38.46 24.64
C LEU A 147 8.31 38.11 26.13
N ALA A 148 8.09 36.85 26.50
CA ALA A 148 8.14 36.41 27.90
C ALA A 148 9.55 36.52 28.50
N LEU A 149 10.59 36.22 27.72
CA LEU A 149 11.99 36.40 28.14
C LEU A 149 12.34 37.89 28.29
N PHE A 150 11.91 38.74 27.35
CA PHE A 150 12.07 40.19 27.47
C PHE A 150 11.29 40.77 28.66
N SER A 151 10.07 40.30 28.89
CA SER A 151 9.26 40.67 30.06
C SER A 151 9.91 40.22 31.36
N SER A 152 10.52 39.03 31.37
CA SER A 152 11.29 38.53 32.51
C SER A 152 12.56 39.36 32.74
N LEU A 153 13.24 39.82 31.68
CA LEU A 153 14.36 40.75 31.77
C LEU A 153 13.92 42.09 32.41
N ILE A 154 12.75 42.59 32.01
CA ILE A 154 12.15 43.81 32.58
C ILE A 154 11.76 43.61 34.04
N LEU A 155 11.24 42.44 34.43
CA LEU A 155 10.93 42.08 35.82
C LEU A 155 12.17 41.80 36.69
N ILE A 156 13.34 41.52 36.09
CA ILE A 156 14.62 41.49 36.83
C ILE A 156 15.09 42.92 37.16
N PHE A 157 14.71 43.92 36.36
CA PHE A 157 14.86 45.34 36.71
C PHE A 157 13.73 45.90 37.59
N ALA A 158 12.62 45.17 37.75
CA ALA A 158 11.50 45.54 38.61
C ALA A 158 10.96 44.30 39.34
N GLY A 159 11.60 44.00 40.48
CA GLY A 159 11.26 43.02 41.52
C GLY A 159 10.04 42.08 41.35
N GLY A 160 10.33 40.77 41.39
CA GLY A 160 9.65 39.80 42.28
C GLY A 160 8.26 39.28 41.92
N SER A 161 8.16 38.00 41.53
CA SER A 161 7.39 36.95 42.27
C SER A 161 7.14 35.69 41.43
N LYS A 162 7.25 34.52 42.07
CA LYS A 162 7.04 33.17 41.53
C LYS A 162 5.55 32.84 41.44
N ILE A 163 5.10 32.23 40.33
CA ILE A 163 3.89 31.37 40.34
C ILE A 163 4.13 30.12 39.49
N LYS A 164 3.94 28.96 40.14
CA LYS A 164 4.10 27.59 39.64
C LYS A 164 2.74 27.08 39.15
N HIS A 165 2.62 26.60 37.91
CA HIS A 165 1.43 25.86 37.48
C HIS A 165 1.77 24.49 36.85
N ARG A 166 1.00 23.51 37.32
CA ARG A 166 1.19 22.06 37.23
C ARG A 166 0.57 21.54 35.93
N GLN A 167 1.34 20.87 35.08
CA GLN A 167 0.81 20.15 33.91
C GLN A 167 0.03 18.90 34.35
N ARG A 168 -1.20 18.74 33.83
CA ARG A 168 -1.90 17.45 33.77
C ARG A 168 -2.15 17.09 32.31
N ARG A 169 -1.76 15.86 31.95
CA ARG A 169 -1.97 15.21 30.65
C ARG A 169 -3.46 14.94 30.44
N LEU A 170 -3.91 15.01 29.18
CA LEU A 170 -5.13 14.37 28.70
C LEU A 170 -4.75 13.40 27.56
N PRO A 171 -5.33 12.19 27.50
CA PRO A 171 -4.99 11.20 26.49
C PRO A 171 -5.76 11.42 25.19
N VAL A 172 -5.13 11.06 24.07
CA VAL A 172 -5.76 10.98 22.75
C VAL A 172 -6.75 9.81 22.73
N ARG A 173 -8.04 10.09 22.51
CA ARG A 173 -9.05 9.07 22.18
C ARG A 173 -9.25 9.02 20.67
N TYR A 174 -9.02 7.87 20.06
CA TYR A 174 -9.50 7.57 18.70
C TYR A 174 -10.94 7.04 18.80
N VAL A 175 -11.82 7.49 17.90
CA VAL A 175 -13.22 7.05 17.82
C VAL A 175 -13.46 6.44 16.44
N ALA A 176 -13.74 5.13 16.41
CA ALA A 176 -14.32 4.46 15.26
C ALA A 176 -15.81 4.84 15.16
N ARG A 177 -16.29 5.17 13.95
CA ARG A 177 -17.73 5.32 13.70
C ARG A 177 -18.26 4.04 13.07
N HIS A 178 -19.08 3.32 13.82
CA HIS A 178 -20.03 2.36 13.27
C HIS A 178 -21.10 3.11 12.46
N LYS A 179 -21.49 2.56 11.32
CA LYS A 179 -22.73 2.90 10.64
C LYS A 179 -23.67 1.72 10.86
N MET A 180 -24.66 1.89 11.73
CA MET A 180 -25.78 0.97 11.84
C MET A 180 -26.62 1.15 10.57
N VAL A 181 -26.90 0.03 9.90
CA VAL A 181 -28.06 -0.11 9.00
C VAL A 181 -29.18 -0.68 9.84
#